data_AF-A0A9E3YS37-F1
#
_entry.id   AF-A0A9E3YS37-F1
#
_cell.length_a   1.000
_cell.length_b   1.000
_cell.length_c   1.000
_cell.angle_alpha   90.00
_cell.angle_beta   90.00
_cell.angle_gamma   90.00
#
_symmetry.space_group_name_H-M   'P 1'
#
loop_
_entity.id
_entity.type
_entity.pdbx_description
1 polymer ?
#
loop_
_entity_poly.entity_id
_entity_poly.type
_entity_poly.pdbx_seq_one_letter_code
_entity_poly.pdbx_strand_id
1 'polypeptide(L)'
;MLTRLAVLTMALLAAACAKTDEDVQGLPPPVVKAIDAFAEECAAAGGVANTRDAARRVDLNGDKRADFVVYAGWIPCDNAPGVFGDRTKVLMVFAGDTGDDAQQAFSDDVYDATVETRDSRQELWLTTSGEECGRTQAAAFADETFCDRQLVWTTAGRFELAPLDAARLLK
;
A
#
# COMPACT_ATOMS: atom_id res chain seq x y z
N MET A 1 0.22 72.58 -5.83
CA MET A 1 1.22 71.82 -6.62
C MET A 1 2.15 71.11 -5.63
N LEU A 2 2.65 69.91 -5.98
CA LEU A 2 3.41 68.94 -5.16
C LEU A 2 2.52 67.94 -4.41
N THR A 3 1.99 66.88 -5.03
CA THR A 3 2.56 65.69 -5.71
C THR A 3 2.65 64.50 -4.75
N ARG A 4 1.76 63.53 -5.02
CA ARG A 4 1.61 62.22 -4.39
C ARG A 4 2.84 61.35 -4.63
N LEU A 5 3.30 60.61 -3.61
CA LEU A 5 3.96 59.32 -3.81
C LEU A 5 3.43 58.34 -2.76
N ALA A 6 2.54 57.46 -3.20
CA ALA A 6 2.15 56.26 -2.45
C ALA A 6 3.07 55.13 -2.90
N VAL A 7 3.93 54.65 -2.01
CA VAL A 7 4.77 53.48 -2.24
C VAL A 7 3.91 52.26 -1.92
N LEU A 8 3.55 51.50 -2.95
CA LEU A 8 2.81 50.25 -2.85
C LEU A 8 3.83 49.12 -2.68
N THR A 9 3.99 48.61 -1.45
CA THR A 9 4.87 47.47 -1.18
C THR A 9 4.14 46.19 -1.57
N MET A 10 4.53 45.61 -2.70
CA MET A 10 3.98 44.36 -3.23
C MET A 10 4.61 43.19 -2.46
N ALA A 11 3.87 42.61 -1.52
CA ALA A 11 4.30 41.40 -0.81
C ALA A 11 4.14 40.18 -1.73
N LEU A 12 5.25 39.62 -2.21
CA LEU A 12 5.26 38.30 -2.84
C LEU A 12 5.04 37.24 -1.73
N LEU A 13 3.85 36.64 -1.70
CA LEU A 13 3.66 35.35 -1.02
C LEU A 13 4.30 34.26 -1.88
N ALA A 14 5.49 33.82 -1.50
CA ALA A 14 6.02 32.55 -1.95
C ALA A 14 5.20 31.44 -1.29
N ALA A 15 4.27 30.85 -2.04
CA ALA A 15 3.67 29.58 -1.68
C ALA A 15 4.75 28.50 -1.77
N ALA A 16 5.47 28.30 -0.66
CA ALA A 16 6.29 27.11 -0.49
C ALA A 16 5.34 25.92 -0.51
N CYS A 17 5.38 25.13 -1.58
CA CYS A 17 4.85 23.77 -1.57
C CYS A 17 5.66 23.01 -0.52
N ALA A 18 5.21 23.01 0.72
CA ALA A 18 5.62 22.04 1.71
C ALA A 18 5.16 20.68 1.17
N LYS A 19 6.08 19.93 0.54
CA LYS A 19 5.95 18.48 0.50
C LYS A 19 6.13 18.05 1.94
N THR A 20 5.02 17.93 2.65
CA THR A 20 5.02 17.28 3.97
C THR A 20 5.52 15.87 3.74
N ASP A 21 6.62 15.51 4.41
CA ASP A 21 6.99 14.12 4.62
C ASP A 21 5.82 13.46 5.38
N GLU A 22 4.82 12.94 4.66
CA GLU A 22 3.84 11.99 5.19
C GLU A 22 4.50 10.61 5.37
N ASP A 23 5.68 10.61 6.01
CA ASP A 23 6.48 9.42 6.33
C ASP A 23 5.97 8.86 7.66
N VAL A 24 5.07 7.87 7.61
CA VAL A 24 4.51 7.12 8.78
C VAL A 24 3.74 7.98 9.81
N GLN A 25 3.98 9.29 9.86
CA GLN A 25 3.34 10.25 10.73
C GLN A 25 1.86 10.36 10.39
N GLY A 26 1.01 10.16 11.40
CA GLY A 26 -0.44 10.16 11.24
C GLY A 26 -1.03 8.88 10.64
N LEU A 27 -0.28 7.77 10.59
CA LEU A 27 -0.86 6.45 10.36
C LEU A 27 -1.52 5.92 11.65
N PRO A 28 -2.61 5.16 11.54
CA PRO A 28 -3.23 4.51 12.71
C PRO A 28 -2.27 3.58 13.44
N PRO A 29 -2.36 3.44 14.78
CA PRO A 29 -1.45 2.61 15.56
C PRO A 29 -1.31 1.16 15.07
N PRO A 30 -2.38 0.46 14.63
CA PRO A 30 -2.26 -0.89 14.09
C PRO A 30 -1.42 -0.98 12.81
N VAL A 31 -1.47 0.06 11.98
CA VAL A 31 -0.68 0.16 10.74
C VAL A 31 0.79 0.42 11.08
N VAL A 32 1.08 1.32 12.02
CA VAL A 32 2.45 1.59 12.50
C VAL A 32 3.07 0.30 13.07
N LYS A 33 2.32 -0.42 13.91
CA LYS A 33 2.78 -1.69 14.47
C LYS A 33 3.14 -2.73 13.41
N ALA A 34 2.40 -2.79 12.30
CA ALA A 34 2.69 -3.70 11.20
C ALA A 34 3.97 -3.31 10.44
N ILE A 35 4.20 -2.02 10.24
CA ILE A 35 5.45 -1.50 9.65
C ILE A 35 6.65 -1.78 10.57
N ASP A 36 6.48 -1.54 11.87
CA ASP A 36 7.52 -1.78 12.88
C ASP A 36 7.92 -3.26 12.92
N ALA A 37 6.95 -4.18 12.79
CA ALA A 37 7.24 -5.61 12.73
C ALA A 37 8.18 -5.98 11.56
N PHE A 38 7.98 -5.40 10.37
CA PHE A 38 8.91 -5.60 9.25
C PHE A 38 10.28 -4.94 9.50
N ALA A 39 10.30 -3.76 10.11
CA ALA A 39 11.55 -3.10 10.46
C ALA A 39 12.36 -3.91 11.49
N GLU A 40 11.70 -4.50 12.49
CA GLU A 40 12.30 -5.39 13.48
C GLU A 40 12.86 -6.67 12.85
N GLU A 41 12.12 -7.28 11.92
CA GLU A 41 12.59 -8.46 11.18
C GLU A 41 13.85 -8.15 10.34
N CYS A 42 13.84 -7.02 9.62
CA CYS A 42 15.02 -6.56 8.88
C CYS A 42 16.21 -6.30 9.80
N ALA A 43 16.00 -5.64 10.95
CA ALA A 43 17.04 -5.37 11.92
C ALA A 43 17.61 -6.66 12.54
N ALA A 44 16.76 -7.66 12.80
CA ALA A 44 17.17 -8.96 13.30
C ALA A 44 18.11 -9.71 12.32
N ALA A 45 17.97 -9.44 11.02
CA ALA A 45 18.88 -9.93 9.98
C ALA A 45 20.16 -9.07 9.82
N GLY A 46 20.36 -8.04 10.66
CA GLY A 46 21.48 -7.10 10.57
C GLY A 46 21.29 -6.01 9.51
N GLY A 47 20.07 -5.86 8.99
CA GLY A 47 19.74 -4.86 7.98
C GLY A 47 19.20 -3.54 8.56
N VAL A 48 18.88 -2.62 7.66
CA VAL A 48 18.20 -1.35 7.96
C VAL A 48 17.01 -1.20 7.02
N ALA A 49 15.80 -1.17 7.57
CA ALA A 49 14.58 -1.04 6.79
C ALA A 49 14.34 0.41 6.37
N ASN A 50 14.00 0.62 5.11
CA ASN A 50 13.45 1.88 4.61
C ASN A 50 11.93 1.80 4.59
N THR A 51 11.28 2.45 5.57
CA THR A 51 9.84 2.37 5.79
C THR A 51 9.03 3.54 5.21
N ARG A 52 9.68 4.48 4.50
CA ARG A 52 9.06 5.67 3.87
C ARG A 52 7.80 5.32 3.09
N ASP A 53 7.90 4.33 2.21
CA ASP A 53 6.82 3.88 1.33
C ASP A 53 6.19 2.56 1.79
N ALA A 54 6.37 2.18 3.06
CA ALA A 54 5.90 0.90 3.61
C ALA A 54 4.38 0.76 3.63
N ALA A 55 3.65 1.88 3.61
CA ALA A 55 2.20 1.91 3.58
C ALA A 55 1.65 2.86 2.50
N ARG A 56 0.52 2.47 1.90
CA ARG A 56 -0.27 3.34 1.02
C ARG A 56 -1.64 3.61 1.63
N ARG A 57 -2.08 4.87 1.57
CA ARG A 57 -3.44 5.31 1.92
C ARG A 57 -4.35 5.23 0.70
N VAL A 58 -5.43 4.46 0.78
CA VAL A 58 -6.29 4.14 -0.37
C VAL A 58 -7.73 3.93 0.10
N ASP A 59 -8.75 4.52 -0.52
CA ASP A 59 -10.16 4.18 -0.26
C ASP A 59 -10.56 2.96 -1.09
N LEU A 60 -10.50 1.76 -0.51
CA LEU A 60 -10.74 0.49 -1.19
C LEU A 60 -12.18 0.00 -1.05
N ASN A 61 -12.89 0.44 0.00
CA ASN A 61 -14.26 0.03 0.28
C ASN A 61 -15.32 1.07 -0.16
N GLY A 62 -14.90 2.26 -0.59
CA GLY A 62 -15.76 3.33 -1.10
C GLY A 62 -16.47 4.15 -0.02
N ASP A 63 -16.04 4.05 1.24
CA ASP A 63 -16.65 4.74 2.39
C ASP A 63 -16.13 6.17 2.60
N LYS A 64 -15.22 6.62 1.73
CA LYS A 64 -14.54 7.93 1.75
C LYS A 64 -13.58 8.14 2.92
N ARG A 65 -13.19 7.06 3.61
CA ARG A 65 -12.06 7.03 4.54
C ARG A 65 -10.89 6.33 3.88
N ALA A 66 -9.70 6.62 4.38
CA ALA A 66 -8.52 5.91 3.92
C ALA A 66 -8.47 4.53 4.57
N ASP A 67 -8.36 3.49 3.75
CA ASP A 67 -7.79 2.20 4.13
C ASP A 67 -6.26 2.26 3.95
N PHE A 68 -5.57 1.29 4.52
CA PHE A 68 -4.11 1.27 4.56
C PHE A 68 -3.59 -0.08 4.07
N VAL A 69 -2.73 -0.03 3.06
CA VAL A 69 -2.06 -1.22 2.50
C VAL A 69 -0.62 -1.21 2.96
N VAL A 70 -0.21 -2.23 3.70
CA VAL A 70 1.18 -2.45 4.12
C VAL A 70 1.72 -3.66 3.39
N TYR A 71 2.80 -3.52 2.65
CA TYR A 71 3.38 -4.62 1.86
C TYR A 71 4.89 -4.68 2.04
N ALA A 72 5.39 -5.83 2.50
CA ALA A 72 6.82 -6.03 2.69
C ALA A 72 7.63 -5.87 1.39
N GLY A 73 7.02 -6.12 0.23
CA GLY A 73 7.67 -5.90 -1.07
C GLY A 73 7.96 -4.45 -1.42
N TRP A 74 7.40 -3.48 -0.70
CA TRP A 74 7.73 -2.06 -0.86
C TRP A 74 8.77 -1.57 0.15
N ILE A 75 9.30 -2.45 1.01
CA ILE A 75 10.23 -2.08 2.08
C ILE A 75 11.63 -2.61 1.71
N PRO A 76 12.53 -1.77 1.19
CA PRO A 76 13.94 -2.11 1.08
C PRO A 76 14.51 -2.43 2.47
N CYS A 77 15.26 -3.52 2.57
CA CYS A 77 16.07 -3.86 3.74
C CYS A 77 17.55 -3.85 3.34
N ASP A 78 18.22 -2.72 3.58
CA ASP A 78 19.62 -2.55 3.24
C ASP A 78 20.48 -3.49 4.09
N ASN A 79 21.53 -4.07 3.50
CA ASN A 79 22.42 -5.08 4.09
C ASN A 79 21.80 -6.45 4.43
N ALA A 80 20.50 -6.65 4.21
CA ALA A 80 19.85 -7.96 4.30
C ALA A 80 18.79 -8.13 3.18
N PRO A 81 19.21 -8.10 1.90
CA PRO A 81 18.28 -8.26 0.79
C PRO A 81 17.60 -9.64 0.83
N GLY A 82 16.29 -9.66 0.61
CA GLY A 82 15.49 -10.88 0.57
C GLY A 82 15.04 -11.40 1.94
N VAL A 83 15.28 -10.66 3.03
CA VAL A 83 14.80 -11.04 4.38
C VAL A 83 13.29 -11.32 4.38
N PHE A 84 12.51 -10.53 3.64
CA PHE A 84 11.06 -10.68 3.52
C PHE A 84 10.59 -11.71 2.48
N GLY A 85 11.51 -12.53 1.94
CA GLY A 85 11.22 -13.49 0.88
C GLY A 85 11.66 -13.03 -0.51
N ASP A 86 12.00 -14.02 -1.35
CA ASP A 86 12.47 -13.83 -2.73
C ASP A 86 11.33 -13.90 -3.77
N ARG A 87 10.21 -14.54 -3.40
CA ARG A 87 9.03 -14.74 -4.25
C ARG A 87 7.84 -13.96 -3.73
N THR A 88 7.07 -14.58 -2.85
CA THR A 88 5.94 -13.96 -2.18
C THR A 88 6.40 -13.19 -0.95
N LYS A 89 5.64 -12.17 -0.59
CA LYS A 89 5.89 -11.36 0.59
C LYS A 89 4.56 -11.03 1.24
N VAL A 90 4.58 -10.85 2.56
CA VAL A 90 3.39 -10.54 3.33
C VAL A 90 2.82 -9.19 2.92
N LEU A 91 1.53 -9.17 2.60
CA LEU A 91 0.70 -7.99 2.44
C LEU A 91 -0.41 -8.00 3.49
N MET A 92 -0.63 -6.85 4.12
CA MET A 92 -1.71 -6.60 5.07
C MET A 92 -2.55 -5.41 4.60
N VAL A 93 -3.87 -5.50 4.76
CA VAL A 93 -4.78 -4.35 4.54
C VAL A 93 -5.54 -4.07 5.83
N PHE A 94 -5.59 -2.79 6.19
CA PHE A 94 -6.32 -2.27 7.33
C PHE A 94 -7.44 -1.37 6.85
N ALA A 95 -8.68 -1.68 7.23
CA ALA A 95 -9.83 -0.83 6.95
C ALA A 95 -9.87 0.34 7.96
N GLY A 96 -10.05 1.57 7.46
CA GLY A 96 -10.09 2.76 8.31
C GLY A 96 -11.39 2.90 9.09
N ASP A 97 -11.30 3.18 10.40
CA ASP A 97 -12.46 3.43 11.26
C ASP A 97 -12.66 4.94 11.55
N THR A 98 -13.81 5.28 12.13
CA THR A 98 -14.09 6.58 12.72
C THR A 98 -13.23 6.79 13.97
N GLY A 99 -12.31 7.76 13.92
CA GLY A 99 -11.50 8.15 15.08
C GLY A 99 -9.99 7.89 14.95
N ASP A 100 -9.44 7.97 13.73
CA ASP A 100 -8.01 7.82 13.44
C ASP A 100 -7.43 6.42 13.76
N ASP A 101 -8.29 5.40 13.84
CA ASP A 101 -7.93 3.99 14.03
C ASP A 101 -8.14 3.18 12.72
N ALA A 102 -7.60 1.96 12.68
CA ALA A 102 -7.83 1.03 11.58
C ALA A 102 -7.80 -0.43 12.06
N GLN A 103 -8.60 -1.29 11.44
CA GLN A 103 -8.69 -2.70 11.78
C GLN A 103 -8.14 -3.55 10.65
N GLN A 104 -7.28 -4.53 10.96
CA GLN A 104 -6.78 -5.44 9.95
C GLN A 104 -7.94 -6.25 9.34
N ALA A 105 -8.13 -6.09 8.04
CA ALA A 105 -9.26 -6.63 7.30
C ALA A 105 -8.84 -7.65 6.23
N PHE A 106 -7.54 -7.82 5.99
CA PHE A 106 -6.96 -8.83 5.11
C PHE A 106 -5.47 -9.04 5.42
N SER A 107 -4.97 -10.26 5.16
CA SER A 107 -3.55 -10.58 5.15
C SER A 107 -3.30 -11.81 4.30
N ASP A 108 -2.27 -11.78 3.47
CA ASP A 108 -1.85 -12.91 2.65
C ASP A 108 -0.40 -12.74 2.17
N ASP A 109 0.18 -13.81 1.61
CA ASP A 109 1.46 -13.79 0.91
C ASP A 109 1.20 -13.61 -0.60
N VAL A 110 1.72 -12.53 -1.17
CA VAL A 110 1.51 -12.17 -2.60
C VAL A 110 2.82 -11.98 -3.33
N TYR A 111 2.84 -12.17 -4.65
CA TYR A 111 4.03 -11.91 -5.47
C TYR A 111 4.26 -10.41 -5.70
N ASP A 112 3.17 -9.67 -5.88
CA ASP A 112 3.20 -8.22 -6.04
C ASP A 112 1.84 -7.61 -5.67
N ALA A 113 1.82 -6.29 -5.51
CA ALA A 113 0.63 -5.52 -5.20
C ALA A 113 0.65 -4.18 -5.94
N THR A 114 -0.44 -3.88 -6.64
CA THR A 114 -0.59 -2.62 -7.38
C THR A 114 -1.90 -1.94 -7.01
N VAL A 115 -1.81 -0.64 -6.73
CA VAL A 115 -2.99 0.23 -6.57
C VAL A 115 -3.28 0.89 -7.91
N GLU A 116 -4.43 0.60 -8.50
CA GLU A 116 -4.94 1.26 -9.70
C GLU A 116 -6.01 2.30 -9.35
N THR A 117 -6.24 3.27 -10.22
CA THR A 117 -7.39 4.18 -10.14
C THR A 117 -8.21 4.08 -11.41
N ARG A 118 -9.50 3.77 -11.29
CA ARG A 118 -10.46 3.69 -12.40
C ARG A 118 -11.72 4.45 -12.04
N ASP A 119 -12.12 5.39 -12.88
CA ASP A 119 -13.34 6.20 -12.68
C ASP A 119 -13.45 6.81 -11.27
N SER A 120 -12.32 7.29 -10.74
CA SER A 120 -12.16 7.84 -9.37
C SER A 120 -12.27 6.83 -8.22
N ARG A 121 -12.47 5.55 -8.51
CA ARG A 121 -12.35 4.45 -7.54
C ARG A 121 -10.91 3.94 -7.52
N GLN A 122 -10.38 3.72 -6.32
CA GLN A 122 -9.09 3.08 -6.15
C GLN A 122 -9.27 1.57 -5.98
N GLU A 123 -8.40 0.78 -6.58
CA GLU A 123 -8.49 -0.68 -6.60
C GLU A 123 -7.13 -1.27 -6.24
N LEU A 124 -7.11 -2.24 -5.32
CA LEU A 124 -5.91 -3.01 -5.02
C LEU A 124 -5.95 -4.33 -5.78
N TRP A 125 -4.94 -4.54 -6.62
CA TRP A 125 -4.72 -5.75 -7.40
C TRP A 125 -3.52 -6.50 -6.83
N LEU A 126 -3.71 -7.79 -6.53
CA LEU A 126 -2.71 -8.66 -5.94
C LEU A 126 -2.27 -9.69 -6.98
N THR A 127 -0.96 -9.77 -7.22
CA THR A 127 -0.40 -10.82 -8.07
C THR A 127 -0.27 -12.11 -7.27
N THR A 128 -0.91 -13.16 -7.76
CA THR A 128 -0.97 -14.51 -7.17
C THR A 128 -0.69 -15.56 -8.24
N SER A 129 -0.80 -16.86 -7.90
CA SER A 129 -0.48 -17.96 -8.79
C SER A 129 -1.36 -19.19 -8.60
N GLY A 130 -1.27 -20.15 -9.53
CA GLY A 130 -1.82 -21.49 -9.36
C GLY A 130 -3.34 -21.50 -9.21
N GLU A 131 -3.83 -22.04 -8.09
CA GLU A 131 -5.27 -22.22 -7.84
C GLU A 131 -6.02 -20.89 -7.77
N GLU A 132 -5.36 -19.84 -7.27
CA GLU A 132 -5.92 -18.48 -7.28
C GLU A 132 -6.03 -17.88 -8.69
N CYS A 133 -5.48 -18.56 -9.69
CA CYS A 133 -5.63 -18.24 -11.11
C CYS A 133 -6.48 -19.28 -11.86
N GLY A 134 -7.17 -20.16 -11.12
CA GLY A 134 -7.99 -21.23 -11.68
C GLY A 134 -7.17 -22.33 -12.36
N ARG A 135 -5.90 -22.49 -11.97
CA ARG A 135 -4.97 -23.50 -12.50
C ARG A 135 -4.52 -24.43 -11.40
N THR A 136 -4.18 -25.66 -11.75
CA THR A 136 -3.43 -26.50 -10.82
C THR A 136 -2.04 -25.90 -10.63
N GLN A 137 -1.53 -25.91 -9.40
CA GLN A 137 -0.17 -25.49 -9.11
C GLN A 137 0.83 -26.23 -10.03
N ALA A 138 1.78 -25.49 -10.59
CA ALA A 138 2.78 -26.08 -11.46
C ALA A 138 3.80 -26.89 -10.66
N ALA A 139 4.35 -27.95 -11.28
CA ALA A 139 5.42 -28.74 -10.66
C ALA A 139 6.73 -27.96 -10.54
N ALA A 140 6.94 -26.98 -11.42
CA ALA A 140 8.09 -26.08 -11.42
C ALA A 140 7.63 -24.63 -11.51
N PHE A 141 8.31 -23.74 -10.79
CA PHE A 141 7.99 -22.31 -10.76
C PHE A 141 8.04 -21.64 -12.14
N ALA A 142 8.93 -22.11 -13.03
CA ALA A 142 9.06 -21.58 -14.38
C ALA A 142 7.82 -21.82 -15.26
N ASP A 143 6.99 -22.81 -14.89
CA ASP A 143 5.75 -23.16 -15.58
C ASP A 143 4.51 -22.64 -14.81
N GLU A 144 4.71 -21.89 -13.73
CA GLU A 144 3.64 -21.39 -12.88
C GLU A 144 2.82 -20.33 -13.62
N THR A 145 1.50 -20.39 -13.44
CA THR A 145 0.59 -19.38 -14.01
C THR A 145 0.33 -18.31 -12.98
N PHE A 146 0.57 -17.05 -13.36
CA PHE A 146 0.31 -15.89 -12.54
C PHE A 146 -0.93 -15.14 -13.01
N CYS A 147 -1.57 -14.44 -12.09
CA CYS A 147 -2.70 -13.57 -12.37
C CYS A 147 -2.79 -12.47 -11.33
N ASP A 148 -3.43 -11.36 -11.69
CA ASP A 148 -3.86 -10.36 -10.73
C ASP A 148 -5.30 -10.62 -10.30
N ARG A 149 -5.54 -10.57 -8.99
CA ARG A 149 -6.85 -10.65 -8.36
C ARG A 149 -7.11 -9.36 -7.59
N GLN A 150 -8.25 -8.72 -7.86
CA GLN A 150 -8.66 -7.53 -7.13
C GLN A 150 -9.05 -7.91 -5.70
N LEU A 151 -8.71 -7.09 -4.70
CA LEU A 151 -9.34 -7.15 -3.39
C LEU A 151 -10.68 -6.40 -3.39
N VAL A 152 -11.72 -7.06 -2.89
CA VAL A 152 -13.08 -6.50 -2.80
C VAL A 152 -13.58 -6.53 -1.36
N TRP A 153 -14.27 -5.46 -0.96
CA TRP A 153 -14.91 -5.38 0.34
C TRP A 153 -16.16 -6.25 0.39
N THR A 154 -16.32 -7.02 1.47
CA THR A 154 -17.43 -7.95 1.65
C THR A 154 -18.42 -7.47 2.69
N THR A 155 -19.64 -8.02 2.67
CA THR A 155 -20.66 -7.76 3.70
C THR A 155 -20.27 -8.26 5.09
N ALA A 156 -19.25 -9.13 5.17
CA ALA A 156 -18.66 -9.58 6.44
C ALA A 156 -17.72 -8.55 7.08
N GLY A 157 -17.50 -7.38 6.45
CA GLY A 157 -16.65 -6.34 6.99
C GLY A 157 -15.15 -6.65 6.87
N ARG A 158 -14.76 -7.32 5.78
CA ARG A 158 -13.37 -7.71 5.47
C ARG A 158 -13.13 -7.69 3.96
N PHE A 159 -11.87 -7.65 3.53
CA PHE A 159 -11.54 -7.82 2.12
C PHE A 159 -11.35 -9.30 1.78
N GLU A 160 -11.73 -9.67 0.55
CA GLU A 160 -11.49 -10.99 -0.04
C GLU A 160 -11.05 -10.82 -1.49
N LEU A 161 -10.36 -11.82 -2.05
CA LEU A 161 -10.05 -11.82 -3.48
C LEU A 161 -11.35 -11.90 -4.29
N ALA A 162 -11.49 -11.02 -5.29
CA ALA A 162 -12.61 -11.02 -6.22
C ALA A 162 -12.76 -12.40 -6.90
N PRO A 163 -13.96 -12.79 -7.35
CA PRO A 163 -14.16 -14.08 -7.99
C PRO A 163 -13.19 -14.34 -9.17
N LEU A 164 -12.90 -15.61 -9.44
CA LEU A 164 -11.90 -16.02 -10.45
C LEU A 164 -12.21 -15.52 -11.87
N ASP A 165 -13.46 -15.27 -12.21
CA ASP A 165 -13.85 -14.73 -13.52
C ASP A 165 -13.43 -13.26 -13.74
N ALA A 166 -13.08 -12.56 -12.66
CA ALA A 166 -12.49 -11.22 -12.68
C ALA A 166 -10.95 -11.22 -12.69
N ALA A 167 -10.31 -12.39 -12.62
CA ALA A 167 -8.85 -12.50 -12.61
C ALA A 167 -8.23 -12.03 -13.93
N ARG A 168 -7.09 -11.34 -13.85
CA ARG A 168 -6.32 -10.90 -15.01
C ARG A 168 -5.10 -11.80 -15.16
N LEU A 169 -5.15 -12.77 -16.08
CA LEU A 169 -3.99 -13.64 -16.33
C LEU A 169 -2.79 -12.81 -16.79
N LEU A 170 -1.64 -13.04 -16.16
CA LEU A 170 -0.37 -12.47 -16.58
C LEU A 170 0.25 -13.39 -17.65
N LYS A 171 0.90 -12.77 -18.63
CA LYS A 171 1.54 -13.47 -19.75
C LYS A 171 3.02 -13.69 -19.50
#